data_AF-A0A2U2J7U8-F1
#
_entry.id   AF-A0A2U2J7U8-F1
#
_cell.length_a   1.000
_cell.length_b   1.000
_cell.length_c   1.000
_cell.angle_alpha   90.00
_cell.angle_beta   90.00
_cell.angle_gamma   90.00
#
_symmetry.space_group_name_H-M   'P 1'
#
loop_
_entity.id
_entity.type
_entity.pdbx_description
1 polymer ?
#
loop_
_entity_poly.entity_id
_entity_poly.type
_entity_poly.pdbx_seq_one_letter_code
_entity_poly.pdbx_strand_id
1 'polypeptide(L)'
;MKTRLLTFALVLTCVIKTLGQEDFRTIINSPVVKNKIKFNVLNDQLEFSLDDDTYKPLPKSLKLQGKSNSIILNSTFINPLKYKISLEYKQINDELEVAATEYLSQISTTLLSIGTTSSGSIMSGGRTSGATIKPVNVTLKNKHMIELFSFLYSFNNDFFIDEPVHDKLLNAMKRINNTGEKTAIDYYNMMFVNLWKMKSYESMDNTFETNKNLKSKIDSILKSKKDSIANLKSEFEAFKFNNFIADEVQKSNVYGIIGTKIKNVEDDFTSFEKTIGELKVKYEKMSSKFEEIIKNTYKEKEKETRIGNIAFEKGKVNETTVYITYYDFDTKTKSLKEKEKKQYVIQLRKYKKFIPVVSSGILYTDVSFKTFGTATNAMGETIIEEGNSVENEIAIGAYLNFYLNNGWNTPLFFQLGIGPSKERPLLFGGIGVNLASKLSFSTGLIYTWQPNLTELKVGDVVTGTTAIDNDIQYRFANKPNFYIGLTYNLTK
;
A
#
# COMPACT_ATOMS: atom_id res chain seq x y z
N MET A 1 -49.51 16.41 -25.67
CA MET A 1 -48.92 15.60 -24.58
C MET A 1 -48.27 14.30 -25.06
N LYS A 2 -49.00 13.19 -25.29
CA LYS A 2 -48.45 11.81 -25.49
C LYS A 2 -47.20 11.71 -26.38
N THR A 3 -47.17 12.37 -27.54
CA THR A 3 -46.06 12.28 -28.50
C THR A 3 -44.73 12.79 -27.96
N ARG A 4 -44.72 13.91 -27.20
CA ARG A 4 -43.49 14.48 -26.61
C ARG A 4 -42.87 13.56 -25.56
N LEU A 5 -43.72 12.90 -24.76
CA LEU A 5 -43.28 11.94 -23.74
C LEU A 5 -42.58 10.73 -24.35
N LEU A 6 -43.03 10.28 -25.53
CA LEU A 6 -42.40 9.18 -26.27
C LEU A 6 -41.01 9.55 -26.78
N THR A 7 -40.86 10.74 -27.36
CA THR A 7 -39.54 11.26 -27.82
C THR A 7 -38.55 11.39 -26.67
N PHE A 8 -39.00 11.87 -25.51
CA PHE A 8 -38.19 11.98 -24.29
C PHE A 8 -37.63 10.63 -23.82
N ALA A 9 -38.47 9.58 -23.77
CA ALA A 9 -38.03 8.23 -23.41
C ALA A 9 -37.02 7.63 -24.41
N LEU A 10 -37.14 7.98 -25.71
CA LEU A 10 -36.28 7.48 -26.77
C LEU A 10 -34.89 8.15 -26.76
N VAL A 11 -34.83 9.47 -26.52
CA VAL A 11 -33.54 10.17 -26.30
C VAL A 11 -32.84 9.65 -25.04
N LEU A 12 -33.57 9.47 -23.94
CA LEU A 12 -33.01 8.99 -22.67
C LEU A 12 -32.38 7.59 -22.81
N THR A 13 -33.03 6.67 -23.53
CA THR A 13 -32.53 5.29 -23.72
C THR A 13 -31.29 5.20 -24.61
N CYS A 14 -31.08 6.14 -25.53
CA CYS A 14 -29.84 6.22 -26.32
C CYS A 14 -28.62 6.69 -25.50
N VAL A 15 -28.79 7.68 -24.62
CA VAL A 15 -27.68 8.28 -23.84
C VAL A 15 -27.13 7.33 -22.76
N ILE A 16 -27.92 6.38 -22.28
CA ILE A 16 -27.54 5.47 -21.18
C ILE A 16 -26.43 4.45 -21.58
N LYS A 17 -26.23 4.16 -22.87
CA LYS A 17 -25.44 2.98 -23.31
C LYS A 17 -23.92 3.15 -23.44
N THR A 18 -23.35 4.36 -23.38
CA THR A 18 -22.01 4.62 -23.99
C THR A 18 -20.92 5.19 -23.07
N LEU A 19 -21.16 5.44 -21.78
CA LEU A 19 -20.19 6.13 -20.90
C LEU A 19 -19.76 5.34 -19.66
N GLY A 20 -18.74 4.50 -19.86
CA GLY A 20 -17.99 3.83 -18.79
C GLY A 20 -17.20 4.81 -17.93
N GLN A 21 -17.50 4.78 -16.63
CA GLN A 21 -16.94 5.59 -15.53
C GLN A 21 -17.20 4.81 -14.24
N GLU A 22 -16.63 5.22 -13.11
CA GLU A 22 -16.79 4.41 -11.90
C GLU A 22 -18.22 4.50 -11.37
N ASP A 23 -18.84 3.34 -11.12
CA ASP A 23 -20.23 3.32 -10.66
C ASP A 23 -20.29 3.90 -9.25
N PHE A 24 -21.06 4.96 -9.08
CA PHE A 24 -21.38 5.57 -7.79
C PHE A 24 -21.87 4.54 -6.73
N ARG A 25 -22.51 3.46 -7.16
CA ARG A 25 -22.87 2.31 -6.31
C ARG A 25 -21.65 1.68 -5.64
N THR A 26 -20.46 1.68 -6.25
CA THR A 26 -19.21 1.22 -5.61
C THR A 26 -18.81 2.09 -4.42
N ILE A 27 -19.14 3.39 -4.41
CA ILE A 27 -18.83 4.31 -3.32
C ILE A 27 -19.81 4.10 -2.16
N ILE A 28 -21.12 4.01 -2.43
CA ILE A 28 -22.12 3.69 -1.39
C ILE A 28 -21.82 2.29 -0.80
N ASN A 29 -21.66 1.29 -1.66
CA ASN A 29 -21.47 -0.11 -1.26
C ASN A 29 -20.02 -0.45 -0.89
N SER A 30 -19.11 0.53 -0.83
CA SER A 30 -17.74 0.32 -0.34
C SER A 30 -17.78 -0.17 1.10
N PRO A 31 -17.20 -1.35 1.44
CA PRO A 31 -17.31 -1.95 2.76
C PRO A 31 -16.90 -1.00 3.89
N VAL A 32 -17.70 -1.01 4.97
CA VAL A 32 -17.59 -0.03 6.06
C VAL A 32 -16.79 -0.60 7.23
N VAL A 33 -15.52 -0.25 7.29
CA VAL A 33 -14.55 -0.73 8.27
C VAL A 33 -14.68 0.04 9.59
N LYS A 34 -14.68 -0.69 10.71
CA LYS A 34 -14.79 -0.11 12.06
C LYS A 34 -13.51 0.63 12.46
N ASN A 35 -12.42 -0.11 12.68
CA ASN A 35 -11.18 0.38 13.31
C ASN A 35 -9.89 -0.35 12.87
N LYS A 36 -9.96 -1.57 12.32
CA LYS A 36 -8.78 -2.33 11.86
C LYS A 36 -9.02 -3.02 10.52
N ILE A 37 -7.94 -3.23 9.77
CA ILE A 37 -7.86 -4.15 8.64
C ILE A 37 -6.76 -5.16 9.00
N LYS A 38 -7.06 -6.45 8.92
CA LYS A 38 -6.05 -7.51 9.06
C LYS A 38 -5.56 -7.93 7.69
N PHE A 39 -4.27 -8.17 7.57
CA PHE A 39 -3.64 -8.78 6.41
C PHE A 39 -3.13 -10.19 6.72
N ASN A 40 -3.07 -11.04 5.70
CA ASN A 40 -2.44 -12.35 5.76
C ASN A 40 -1.65 -12.59 4.46
N VAL A 41 -0.55 -13.34 4.52
CA VAL A 41 0.21 -13.73 3.33
C VAL A 41 0.14 -15.25 3.19
N LEU A 42 -0.83 -15.71 2.42
CA LEU A 42 -1.12 -17.12 2.17
C LEU A 42 -0.85 -17.45 0.70
N ASN A 43 -0.13 -18.54 0.43
CA ASN A 43 0.18 -19.00 -0.93
C ASN A 43 0.76 -17.89 -1.84
N ASP A 44 1.66 -17.06 -1.28
CA ASP A 44 2.27 -15.88 -1.90
C ASP A 44 1.26 -14.83 -2.44
N GLN A 45 0.05 -14.78 -1.86
CA GLN A 45 -0.97 -13.77 -2.12
C GLN A 45 -1.28 -12.97 -0.85
N LEU A 46 -1.48 -11.66 -0.99
CA LEU A 46 -2.02 -10.82 0.08
C LEU A 46 -3.53 -11.04 0.19
N GLU A 47 -3.97 -11.44 1.37
CA GLU A 47 -5.37 -11.50 1.76
C GLU A 47 -5.67 -10.42 2.81
N PHE A 48 -6.94 -10.02 2.93
CA PHE A 48 -7.39 -9.09 3.96
C PHE A 48 -8.67 -9.57 4.65
N SER A 49 -8.88 -9.11 5.89
CA SER A 49 -10.13 -9.27 6.63
C SER A 49 -10.57 -7.96 7.28
N LEU A 50 -11.89 -7.76 7.36
CA LEU A 50 -12.55 -6.58 7.95
C LEU A 50 -13.36 -6.91 9.22
N ASP A 51 -13.75 -8.18 9.37
CA ASP A 51 -14.65 -8.69 10.41
C ASP A 51 -14.02 -9.91 11.12
N ASP A 52 -12.70 -9.86 11.29
CA ASP A 52 -11.79 -10.79 11.98
C ASP A 52 -11.71 -12.24 11.46
N ASP A 53 -12.82 -12.87 11.07
CA ASP A 53 -12.93 -14.33 10.88
C ASP A 53 -12.83 -14.81 9.42
N THR A 54 -13.01 -13.90 8.44
CA THR A 54 -12.99 -14.26 7.01
C THR A 54 -11.91 -13.48 6.27
N TYR A 55 -10.89 -14.17 5.79
CA TYR A 55 -9.90 -13.61 4.86
C TYR A 55 -10.37 -13.75 3.42
N LYS A 56 -10.05 -12.75 2.59
CA LYS A 56 -10.31 -12.74 1.14
C LYS A 56 -9.09 -12.21 0.39
N PRO A 57 -8.79 -12.71 -0.82
CA PRO A 57 -7.81 -12.11 -1.72
C PRO A 57 -7.95 -10.59 -1.82
N LEU A 58 -6.87 -9.84 -1.58
CA LEU A 58 -6.86 -8.40 -1.74
C LEU A 58 -6.83 -8.06 -3.25
N PRO A 59 -7.85 -7.36 -3.80
CA PRO A 59 -7.80 -6.91 -5.19
C PRO A 59 -6.73 -5.82 -5.38
N LYS A 60 -6.27 -5.62 -6.63
CA LYS A 60 -5.25 -4.61 -6.96
C LYS A 60 -5.63 -3.19 -6.53
N SER A 61 -6.93 -2.87 -6.52
CA SER A 61 -7.51 -1.68 -5.91
C SER A 61 -8.70 -2.09 -5.03
N LEU A 62 -8.75 -1.58 -3.80
CA LEU A 62 -9.83 -1.81 -2.84
C LEU A 62 -10.34 -0.47 -2.29
N LYS A 63 -11.64 -0.23 -2.38
CA LYS A 63 -12.31 0.97 -1.85
C LYS A 63 -13.05 0.65 -0.54
N LEU A 64 -12.85 1.48 0.49
CA LEU A 64 -13.33 1.24 1.85
C LEU A 64 -13.78 2.55 2.54
N GLN A 65 -14.72 2.41 3.48
CA GLN A 65 -15.23 3.53 4.30
C GLN A 65 -14.87 3.35 5.78
N GLY A 66 -14.05 4.22 6.36
CA GLY A 66 -13.65 4.13 7.76
C GLY A 66 -14.60 4.86 8.73
N LYS A 67 -15.13 4.16 9.73
CA LYS A 67 -15.94 4.77 10.81
C LYS A 67 -15.08 5.54 11.83
N SER A 68 -13.94 5.00 12.23
CA SER A 68 -12.99 5.67 13.15
C SER A 68 -12.22 6.83 12.51
N ASN A 69 -11.52 7.64 13.31
CA ASN A 69 -10.60 8.69 12.82
C ASN A 69 -9.20 8.14 12.48
N SER A 70 -8.94 6.87 12.81
CA SER A 70 -7.83 6.10 12.27
C SER A 70 -8.26 4.66 12.00
N ILE A 71 -7.59 4.00 11.05
CA ILE A 71 -7.66 2.55 10.86
C ILE A 71 -6.27 1.96 11.07
N ILE A 72 -6.21 0.96 11.95
CA ILE A 72 -4.99 0.22 12.25
C ILE A 72 -4.82 -0.85 11.17
N LEU A 73 -3.62 -0.93 10.59
CA LEU A 73 -3.25 -2.01 9.69
C LEU A 73 -2.48 -3.06 10.49
N ASN A 74 -3.10 -4.21 10.69
CA ASN A 74 -2.51 -5.38 11.35
C ASN A 74 -2.22 -6.49 10.34
N SER A 75 -1.41 -7.47 10.72
CA SER A 75 -1.30 -8.74 10.03
C SER A 75 -1.11 -9.89 11.00
N THR A 76 -1.40 -11.10 10.51
CA THR A 76 -0.90 -12.37 11.05
C THR A 76 0.65 -12.39 11.06
N PHE A 77 1.24 -13.51 11.48
CA PHE A 77 2.70 -13.67 11.42
C PHE A 77 3.22 -13.56 9.97
N ILE A 78 4.06 -12.55 9.73
CA ILE A 78 4.84 -12.40 8.50
C ILE A 78 6.30 -12.75 8.81
N ASN A 79 6.87 -13.68 8.05
CA ASN A 79 8.29 -14.01 8.15
C ASN A 79 9.15 -12.90 7.49
N PRO A 80 9.96 -12.12 8.23
CA PRO A 80 10.71 -10.97 7.72
C PRO A 80 11.92 -11.33 6.84
N LEU A 81 12.18 -12.63 6.64
CA LEU A 81 13.14 -13.12 5.65
C LEU A 81 12.47 -13.38 4.30
N LYS A 82 11.20 -13.82 4.28
CA LYS A 82 10.44 -14.10 3.05
C LYS A 82 9.76 -12.87 2.47
N TYR A 83 9.21 -12.02 3.34
CA TYR A 83 8.36 -10.91 2.92
C TYR A 83 8.74 -9.64 3.67
N LYS A 84 8.71 -8.51 2.96
CA LYS A 84 8.67 -7.18 3.56
C LYS A 84 7.42 -6.48 3.06
N ILE A 85 6.53 -6.10 3.99
CA ILE A 85 5.46 -5.16 3.69
C ILE A 85 5.98 -3.74 3.97
N SER A 86 5.73 -2.83 3.04
CA SER A 86 5.98 -1.40 3.20
C SER A 86 4.79 -0.61 2.68
N LEU A 87 4.45 0.46 3.40
CA LEU A 87 3.28 1.29 3.14
C LEU A 87 3.73 2.65 2.60
N GLU A 88 3.08 3.11 1.55
CA GLU A 88 3.19 4.48 1.04
C GLU A 88 1.82 5.14 1.17
N TYR A 89 1.78 6.37 1.69
CA TYR A 89 0.54 7.10 1.96
C TYR A 89 0.47 8.34 1.08
N LYS A 90 -0.65 8.50 0.38
CA LYS A 90 -0.94 9.65 -0.47
C LYS A 90 -2.35 10.14 -0.14
N GLN A 91 -2.47 11.35 0.38
CA GLN A 91 -3.77 12.00 0.49
C GLN A 91 -4.13 12.62 -0.86
N ILE A 92 -5.34 12.32 -1.33
CA ILE A 92 -5.98 13.04 -2.44
C ILE A 92 -7.23 13.74 -1.90
N ASN A 93 -7.64 14.82 -2.55
CA ASN A 93 -8.94 15.42 -2.26
C ASN A 93 -10.04 14.43 -2.66
N ASP A 94 -11.10 14.32 -1.85
CA ASP A 94 -12.24 13.45 -2.14
C ASP A 94 -13.03 14.04 -3.32
N GLU A 95 -13.00 13.42 -4.51
CA GLU A 95 -13.62 13.97 -5.73
C GLU A 95 -15.11 14.28 -5.58
N LEU A 96 -15.85 13.61 -4.69
CA LEU A 96 -17.25 13.96 -4.41
C LEU A 96 -17.37 15.25 -3.59
N GLU A 97 -16.42 15.51 -2.69
CA GLU A 97 -16.36 16.74 -1.90
C GLU A 97 -15.73 17.87 -2.68
N VAL A 98 -14.76 17.60 -3.55
CA VAL A 98 -14.27 18.55 -4.56
C VAL A 98 -15.43 18.93 -5.45
N ALA A 99 -16.13 18.00 -6.09
CA ALA A 99 -17.28 18.32 -6.93
C ALA A 99 -18.39 19.05 -6.16
N ALA A 100 -18.69 18.68 -4.91
CA ALA A 100 -19.67 19.40 -4.09
C ALA A 100 -19.22 20.81 -3.69
N THR A 101 -17.96 20.99 -3.31
CA THR A 101 -17.37 22.31 -3.01
C THR A 101 -17.20 23.14 -4.27
N GLU A 102 -16.86 22.54 -5.42
CA GLU A 102 -16.83 23.16 -6.73
C GLU A 102 -18.23 23.48 -7.23
N TYR A 103 -19.27 22.72 -6.89
CA TYR A 103 -20.65 23.06 -7.24
C TYR A 103 -21.16 24.24 -6.40
N LEU A 104 -20.92 24.23 -5.09
CA LEU A 104 -21.21 25.37 -4.22
C LEU A 104 -20.33 26.59 -4.57
N SER A 105 -19.08 26.36 -4.94
CA SER A 105 -18.16 27.40 -5.42
C SER A 105 -18.51 27.87 -6.82
N GLN A 106 -19.01 27.03 -7.74
CA GLN A 106 -19.48 27.42 -9.09
C GLN A 106 -20.86 28.06 -9.04
N ILE A 107 -21.68 27.81 -8.03
CA ILE A 107 -22.74 28.75 -7.66
C ILE A 107 -22.06 30.08 -7.32
N SER A 108 -21.09 30.10 -6.40
CA SER A 108 -20.33 31.31 -6.05
C SER A 108 -19.40 31.90 -7.14
N THR A 109 -19.14 31.24 -8.27
CA THR A 109 -18.17 31.68 -9.31
C THR A 109 -18.74 31.71 -10.72
N THR A 110 -19.87 31.07 -11.00
CA THR A 110 -20.80 31.62 -12.02
C THR A 110 -21.30 33.01 -11.58
N LEU A 111 -21.23 33.31 -10.28
CA LEU A 111 -21.37 34.65 -9.68
C LEU A 111 -20.08 35.51 -9.64
N LEU A 112 -18.87 35.02 -10.02
CA LEU A 112 -17.60 35.77 -9.86
C LEU A 112 -16.52 35.57 -10.96
N SER A 113 -16.28 34.36 -11.48
CA SER A 113 -15.12 34.06 -12.33
C SER A 113 -15.37 34.34 -13.82
N ILE A 114 -15.08 35.56 -14.24
CA ILE A 114 -15.19 36.03 -15.63
C ILE A 114 -13.78 36.25 -16.26
N GLY A 115 -12.75 35.48 -15.85
CA GLY A 115 -11.36 35.70 -16.33
C GLY A 115 -10.33 34.55 -16.19
N THR A 116 -9.93 33.98 -17.34
CA THR A 116 -8.55 33.71 -17.87
C THR A 116 -7.40 33.01 -17.08
N THR A 117 -6.66 32.08 -17.74
CA THR A 117 -5.36 31.45 -17.33
C THR A 117 -4.52 30.88 -18.52
N SER A 118 -3.24 30.46 -18.33
CA SER A 118 -2.28 29.89 -19.36
C SER A 118 -1.24 28.81 -18.83
N SER A 119 -0.17 28.41 -19.59
CA SER A 119 0.46 27.02 -19.64
C SER A 119 1.98 26.79 -19.23
N GLY A 120 2.50 25.53 -19.04
CA GLY A 120 3.97 25.11 -18.88
C GLY A 120 4.37 23.61 -18.49
N SER A 121 5.65 23.09 -18.60
CA SER A 121 6.21 21.67 -18.34
C SER A 121 7.81 21.54 -18.32
N ILE A 122 8.73 20.47 -18.26
CA ILE A 122 8.97 18.95 -18.04
C ILE A 122 10.56 18.64 -18.16
N MET A 123 11.44 17.58 -17.90
CA MET A 123 11.77 16.19 -17.28
C MET A 123 13.38 16.00 -17.24
N SER A 124 14.26 14.95 -16.98
CA SER A 124 14.50 13.45 -16.70
C SER A 124 15.97 13.24 -16.08
N GLY A 125 16.85 12.18 -15.87
CA GLY A 125 17.19 10.69 -16.00
C GLY A 125 18.77 10.46 -15.75
N GLY A 126 19.63 9.38 -15.60
CA GLY A 126 19.87 7.86 -15.44
C GLY A 126 21.44 7.53 -15.52
N ARG A 127 22.22 6.38 -15.34
CA ARG A 127 22.18 4.96 -14.79
C ARG A 127 23.56 4.26 -14.31
N THR A 128 24.04 3.04 -14.76
CA THR A 128 24.71 1.91 -13.94
C THR A 128 25.61 0.84 -14.73
N SER A 129 26.41 -0.22 -14.29
CA SER A 129 27.09 -0.86 -13.06
C SER A 129 27.85 -2.25 -13.36
N GLY A 130 28.79 -2.87 -12.53
CA GLY A 130 29.44 -4.24 -12.77
C GLY A 130 30.39 -4.95 -11.70
N ALA A 131 30.83 -6.26 -11.84
CA ALA A 131 31.69 -7.15 -10.91
C ALA A 131 32.06 -8.61 -11.49
N THR A 132 32.73 -9.71 -10.95
CA THR A 132 33.95 -10.15 -10.10
C THR A 132 34.10 -11.74 -9.96
N ILE A 133 35.27 -12.45 -9.74
CA ILE A 133 35.39 -13.98 -9.56
C ILE A 133 36.71 -14.66 -8.93
N LYS A 134 36.72 -15.98 -8.48
CA LYS A 134 37.85 -16.91 -7.99
C LYS A 134 37.37 -18.42 -7.74
N PRO A 135 37.97 -19.44 -6.98
CA PRO A 135 39.31 -20.14 -6.78
C PRO A 135 39.31 -21.76 -6.80
N VAL A 136 40.39 -22.54 -6.44
CA VAL A 136 40.44 -24.08 -6.31
C VAL A 136 41.60 -24.73 -5.44
N ASN A 137 41.62 -26.07 -5.06
CA ASN A 137 42.68 -26.83 -4.27
C ASN A 137 42.62 -28.44 -4.26
N VAL A 138 43.63 -29.22 -3.73
CA VAL A 138 43.78 -30.74 -3.55
C VAL A 138 43.74 -31.25 -2.06
N THR A 139 43.54 -32.56 -1.77
CA THR A 139 43.03 -33.10 -0.47
C THR A 139 43.98 -33.83 0.51
N LEU A 140 43.96 -33.30 1.74
CA LEU A 140 43.93 -34.01 3.03
C LEU A 140 42.48 -34.08 3.56
N LYS A 141 42.30 -34.45 4.84
CA LYS A 141 41.31 -33.74 5.69
C LYS A 141 41.74 -32.30 6.04
N ASN A 142 42.81 -32.08 6.82
CA ASN A 142 43.47 -30.75 6.95
C ASN A 142 44.76 -30.70 6.12
N LYS A 143 44.85 -29.80 5.11
CA LYS A 143 45.90 -29.77 4.06
C LYS A 143 47.33 -29.97 4.57
N HIS A 144 47.67 -29.34 5.68
CA HIS A 144 49.07 -29.24 6.11
C HIS A 144 49.61 -30.55 6.70
N MET A 145 48.76 -31.55 6.96
CA MET A 145 49.13 -32.76 7.71
C MET A 145 49.63 -33.97 6.87
N ILE A 146 49.26 -34.18 5.59
CA ILE A 146 50.04 -35.09 4.70
C ILE A 146 51.23 -34.31 4.15
N GLU A 147 51.12 -33.01 3.88
CA GLU A 147 52.31 -32.22 3.55
C GLU A 147 53.38 -32.30 4.64
N LEU A 148 52.99 -32.41 5.92
CA LEU A 148 53.90 -32.74 7.01
C LEU A 148 54.26 -34.23 7.07
N PHE A 149 53.28 -35.14 7.08
CA PHE A 149 53.52 -36.58 7.22
C PHE A 149 54.37 -37.15 6.07
N SER A 150 54.07 -36.83 4.81
CA SER A 150 54.90 -37.22 3.66
C SER A 150 56.29 -36.61 3.70
N PHE A 151 56.45 -35.37 4.20
CA PHE A 151 57.79 -34.80 4.41
C PHE A 151 58.57 -35.63 5.44
N LEU A 152 57.99 -35.87 6.62
CA LEU A 152 58.65 -36.61 7.70
C LEU A 152 58.95 -38.07 7.31
N TYR A 153 58.01 -38.74 6.64
CA TYR A 153 58.19 -40.08 6.08
C TYR A 153 59.26 -40.12 4.97
N SER A 154 59.38 -39.07 4.14
CA SER A 154 60.45 -38.96 3.14
C SER A 154 61.81 -38.60 3.71
N PHE A 155 61.85 -38.01 4.92
CA PHE A 155 63.08 -37.68 5.64
C PHE A 155 63.67 -38.92 6.33
N ASN A 156 62.82 -39.75 6.94
CA ASN A 156 63.14 -41.11 7.35
C ASN A 156 61.87 -41.98 7.27
N ASN A 157 61.92 -43.13 6.58
CA ASN A 157 60.78 -44.06 6.54
C ASN A 157 60.37 -44.51 7.96
N ASP A 158 61.35 -44.63 8.85
CA ASP A 158 61.19 -45.07 10.23
C ASP A 158 60.95 -43.89 11.20
N PHE A 159 60.68 -42.67 10.71
CA PHE A 159 60.50 -41.47 11.55
C PHE A 159 59.37 -41.61 12.59
N PHE A 160 58.39 -42.48 12.35
CA PHE A 160 57.28 -42.74 13.26
C PHE A 160 57.35 -44.10 13.95
N ILE A 161 58.52 -44.74 13.95
CA ILE A 161 58.75 -46.08 14.48
C ILE A 161 59.61 -45.97 15.77
N ASP A 162 59.38 -46.90 16.70
CA ASP A 162 60.13 -47.19 17.95
C ASP A 162 60.33 -46.09 19.02
N GLU A 163 59.79 -44.87 18.88
CA GLU A 163 59.89 -43.82 19.91
C GLU A 163 58.53 -43.30 20.44
N PRO A 164 58.21 -43.42 21.75
CA PRO A 164 56.94 -42.97 22.34
C PRO A 164 56.62 -41.48 22.16
N VAL A 165 57.63 -40.65 21.89
CA VAL A 165 57.46 -39.21 21.62
C VAL A 165 56.98 -38.97 20.18
N HIS A 166 57.47 -39.76 19.21
CA HIS A 166 56.99 -39.72 17.83
C HIS A 166 55.52 -40.13 17.76
N ASP A 167 55.15 -41.15 18.54
CA ASP A 167 53.78 -41.65 18.61
C ASP A 167 52.82 -40.60 19.21
N LYS A 168 53.23 -39.86 20.26
CA LYS A 168 52.45 -38.72 20.80
C LYS A 168 52.24 -37.62 19.76
N LEU A 169 53.30 -37.19 19.07
CA LEU A 169 53.21 -36.16 18.03
C LEU A 169 52.31 -36.62 16.87
N LEU A 170 52.48 -37.86 16.39
CA LEU A 170 51.65 -38.46 15.35
C LEU A 170 50.18 -38.57 15.78
N ASN A 171 49.91 -38.93 17.03
CA ASN A 171 48.54 -39.01 17.56
C ASN A 171 47.92 -37.63 17.77
N ALA A 172 48.71 -36.58 18.04
CA ALA A 172 48.25 -35.20 17.98
C ALA A 172 47.95 -34.73 16.54
N MET A 173 48.80 -35.07 15.56
CA MET A 173 48.55 -34.81 14.13
C MET A 173 47.25 -35.50 13.66
N LYS A 174 47.02 -36.77 14.03
CA LYS A 174 45.78 -37.52 13.73
C LYS A 174 44.52 -36.87 14.31
N ARG A 175 44.61 -36.12 15.42
CA ARG A 175 43.49 -35.38 16.02
C ARG A 175 43.11 -34.13 15.21
N ILE A 176 44.06 -33.49 14.51
CA ILE A 176 43.78 -32.32 13.65
C ILE A 176 42.92 -32.74 12.45
N ASN A 177 41.64 -32.38 12.52
CA ASN A 177 40.69 -32.64 11.46
C ASN A 177 39.87 -31.39 11.11
N ASN A 178 39.39 -31.35 9.86
CA ASN A 178 38.47 -30.32 9.36
C ASN A 178 37.02 -30.84 9.28
N THR A 179 36.73 -32.05 9.79
CA THR A 179 35.38 -32.62 9.77
C THR A 179 34.41 -31.83 10.65
N GLY A 180 34.85 -31.35 11.81
CA GLY A 180 34.04 -30.46 12.67
C GLY A 180 33.68 -29.13 12.01
N GLU A 181 34.54 -28.58 11.14
CA GLU A 181 34.30 -27.29 10.47
C GLU A 181 33.06 -27.35 9.58
N LYS A 182 32.95 -28.42 8.78
CA LYS A 182 31.76 -28.67 7.96
C LYS A 182 30.53 -28.81 8.84
N THR A 183 30.60 -29.58 9.93
CA THR A 183 29.47 -29.76 10.86
C THR A 183 29.01 -28.45 11.49
N ALA A 184 29.92 -27.55 11.88
CA ALA A 184 29.58 -26.24 12.42
C ALA A 184 28.97 -25.30 11.36
N ILE A 185 29.47 -25.34 10.13
CA ILE A 185 28.86 -24.63 8.98
C ILE A 185 27.46 -25.20 8.70
N ASP A 186 27.28 -26.51 8.77
CA ASP A 186 25.98 -27.17 8.58
C ASP A 186 24.99 -26.88 9.72
N TYR A 187 25.46 -26.71 10.95
CA TYR A 187 24.62 -26.20 12.05
C TYR A 187 24.21 -24.73 11.83
N TYR A 188 25.08 -23.84 11.35
CA TYR A 188 24.65 -22.51 10.90
C TYR A 188 23.66 -22.58 9.73
N ASN A 189 23.88 -23.48 8.76
CA ASN A 189 22.95 -23.72 7.65
C ASN A 189 21.56 -24.10 8.17
N MET A 190 21.48 -24.98 9.17
CA MET A 190 20.23 -25.34 9.86
C MET A 190 19.61 -24.14 10.59
N MET A 191 20.39 -23.34 11.31
CA MET A 191 19.89 -22.15 12.03
C MET A 191 19.22 -21.13 11.08
N PHE A 192 19.83 -20.85 9.92
CA PHE A 192 19.21 -20.02 8.88
C PHE A 192 17.96 -20.67 8.27
N VAL A 193 17.99 -21.98 8.00
CA VAL A 193 16.85 -22.73 7.46
C VAL A 193 15.67 -22.77 8.45
N ASN A 194 15.91 -22.79 9.76
CA ASN A 194 14.87 -22.75 10.78
C ASN A 194 14.16 -21.38 10.79
N LEU A 195 14.93 -20.27 10.81
CA LEU A 195 14.36 -18.92 10.67
C LEU A 195 13.56 -18.76 9.36
N TRP A 196 14.07 -19.32 8.25
CA TRP A 196 13.36 -19.32 6.97
C TRP A 196 12.08 -20.17 6.97
N LYS A 197 12.07 -21.32 7.65
CA LYS A 197 10.92 -22.23 7.71
C LYS A 197 9.82 -21.77 8.67
N MET A 198 10.10 -20.88 9.62
CA MET A 198 9.14 -20.33 10.58
C MET A 198 7.86 -19.81 9.90
N LYS A 199 6.69 -20.19 10.45
CA LYS A 199 5.35 -19.93 9.88
C LYS A 199 4.37 -19.23 10.83
N SER A 200 4.65 -19.18 12.13
CA SER A 200 3.78 -18.55 13.13
C SER A 200 4.57 -18.15 14.39
N TYR A 201 3.97 -17.35 15.27
CA TYR A 201 4.59 -16.96 16.55
C TYR A 201 4.87 -18.16 17.45
N GLU A 202 3.98 -19.17 17.50
CA GLU A 202 4.17 -20.40 18.29
C GLU A 202 5.35 -21.26 17.79
N SER A 203 5.71 -21.12 16.51
CA SER A 203 6.91 -21.76 15.95
C SER A 203 8.20 -21.03 16.29
N MET A 204 8.15 -19.81 16.85
CA MET A 204 9.30 -18.94 17.07
C MET A 204 10.15 -19.38 18.26
N ASP A 205 9.56 -19.58 19.44
CA ASP A 205 10.31 -19.97 20.66
C ASP A 205 10.99 -21.33 20.47
N ASN A 206 10.27 -22.30 19.91
CA ASN A 206 10.79 -23.61 19.53
C ASN A 206 11.95 -23.51 18.51
N THR A 207 11.86 -22.57 17.57
CA THR A 207 12.94 -22.28 16.60
C THR A 207 14.16 -21.67 17.30
N PHE A 208 13.97 -20.71 18.20
CA PHE A 208 15.08 -20.07 18.91
C PHE A 208 15.77 -21.02 19.89
N GLU A 209 15.03 -21.85 20.63
CA GLU A 209 15.65 -22.86 21.50
C GLU A 209 16.38 -23.94 20.69
N THR A 210 15.82 -24.36 19.55
CA THR A 210 16.54 -25.23 18.59
C THR A 210 17.84 -24.59 18.12
N ASN A 211 17.81 -23.31 17.75
CA ASN A 211 18.99 -22.57 17.27
C ASN A 211 20.02 -22.32 18.38
N LYS A 212 19.59 -22.11 19.63
CA LYS A 212 20.43 -22.02 20.83
C LYS A 212 21.16 -23.35 21.10
N ASN A 213 20.49 -24.48 20.92
CA ASN A 213 21.08 -25.82 21.00
C ASN A 213 21.93 -26.22 19.78
N LEU A 214 21.86 -25.48 18.67
CA LEU A 214 22.82 -25.57 17.57
C LEU A 214 24.05 -24.70 17.83
N LYS A 215 23.87 -23.48 18.37
CA LYS A 215 24.94 -22.56 18.76
C LYS A 215 25.89 -23.18 19.79
N SER A 216 25.37 -23.79 20.86
CA SER A 216 26.22 -24.47 21.87
C SER A 216 27.05 -25.64 21.30
N LYS A 217 26.54 -26.34 20.27
CA LYS A 217 27.30 -27.39 19.56
C LYS A 217 28.40 -26.80 18.68
N ILE A 218 28.17 -25.66 18.04
CA ILE A 218 29.20 -24.91 17.30
C ILE A 218 30.30 -24.43 18.26
N ASP A 219 29.93 -23.84 19.39
CA ASP A 219 30.88 -23.36 20.41
C ASP A 219 31.74 -24.51 20.97
N SER A 220 31.14 -25.69 21.15
CA SER A 220 31.86 -26.93 21.55
C SER A 220 32.84 -27.42 20.47
N ILE A 221 32.48 -27.38 19.18
CA ILE A 221 33.37 -27.72 18.06
C ILE A 221 34.56 -26.76 18.00
N LEU A 222 34.32 -25.44 18.12
CA LEU A 222 35.38 -24.43 18.14
C LEU A 222 36.37 -24.67 19.28
N LYS A 223 35.86 -24.89 20.50
CA LYS A 223 36.69 -25.21 21.66
C LYS A 223 37.51 -26.49 21.43
N SER A 224 36.85 -27.59 21.04
CA SER A 224 37.52 -28.88 20.80
C SER A 224 38.64 -28.81 19.77
N LYS A 225 38.46 -28.01 18.70
CA LYS A 225 39.53 -27.79 17.71
C LYS A 225 40.67 -26.92 18.26
N LYS A 226 40.37 -25.85 18.99
CA LYS A 226 41.37 -25.00 19.66
C LYS A 226 42.21 -25.78 20.67
N ASP A 227 41.56 -26.61 21.49
CA ASP A 227 42.21 -27.51 22.45
C ASP A 227 43.12 -28.54 21.72
N SER A 228 42.68 -29.06 20.57
CA SER A 228 43.48 -29.99 19.74
C SER A 228 44.72 -29.33 19.13
N ILE A 229 44.63 -28.06 18.71
CA ILE A 229 45.76 -27.27 18.20
C ILE A 229 46.76 -26.97 19.32
N ALA A 230 46.28 -26.61 20.51
CA ALA A 230 47.11 -26.42 21.70
C ALA A 230 47.85 -27.72 22.10
N ASN A 231 47.18 -28.88 22.02
CA ASN A 231 47.80 -30.18 22.23
C ASN A 231 48.90 -30.44 21.18
N LEU A 232 48.66 -30.18 19.89
CA LEU A 232 49.68 -30.39 18.85
C LEU A 232 50.92 -29.51 19.05
N LYS A 233 50.73 -28.25 19.49
CA LYS A 233 51.85 -27.40 19.93
C LYS A 233 52.61 -28.01 21.11
N SER A 234 51.91 -28.43 22.16
CA SER A 234 52.56 -28.97 23.37
C SER A 234 53.38 -30.22 23.08
N GLU A 235 52.87 -31.15 22.25
CA GLU A 235 53.61 -32.36 21.87
C GLU A 235 54.77 -32.05 20.91
N PHE A 236 54.65 -31.01 20.07
CA PHE A 236 55.77 -30.56 19.24
C PHE A 236 56.90 -29.92 20.06
N GLU A 237 56.58 -29.07 21.04
CA GLU A 237 57.62 -28.55 21.95
C GLU A 237 58.29 -29.69 22.73
N ALA A 238 57.51 -30.65 23.25
CA ALA A 238 58.06 -31.86 23.88
C ALA A 238 58.95 -32.68 22.93
N PHE A 239 58.57 -32.82 21.66
CA PHE A 239 59.38 -33.49 20.64
C PHE A 239 60.74 -32.83 20.42
N LYS A 240 60.84 -31.48 20.43
CA LYS A 240 62.13 -30.77 20.31
C LYS A 240 63.12 -31.11 21.43
N PHE A 241 62.63 -31.23 22.67
CA PHE A 241 63.49 -31.43 23.84
C PHE A 241 64.21 -32.79 23.86
N ASN A 242 63.73 -33.78 23.09
CA ASN A 242 64.27 -35.14 23.10
C ASN A 242 65.41 -35.37 22.09
N ASN A 243 65.84 -34.35 21.33
CA ASN A 243 67.11 -34.33 20.58
C ASN A 243 67.37 -35.49 19.58
N PHE A 244 66.33 -36.15 19.05
CA PHE A 244 66.45 -37.33 18.18
C PHE A 244 67.25 -37.15 16.87
N ILE A 245 67.53 -35.92 16.43
CA ILE A 245 68.28 -35.64 15.20
C ILE A 245 69.65 -35.06 15.60
N ALA A 246 70.70 -35.84 15.39
CA ALA A 246 72.06 -35.51 15.81
C ALA A 246 72.75 -34.42 14.96
N ASP A 247 72.35 -34.26 13.69
CA ASP A 247 72.82 -33.16 12.84
C ASP A 247 71.97 -31.91 13.08
N GLU A 248 72.57 -30.86 13.66
CA GLU A 248 71.85 -29.63 14.03
C GLU A 248 71.23 -28.89 12.82
N VAL A 249 71.76 -29.08 11.60
CA VAL A 249 71.20 -28.45 10.38
C VAL A 249 69.94 -29.18 9.94
N GLN A 250 69.96 -30.51 9.87
CA GLN A 250 68.78 -31.35 9.62
C GLN A 250 67.72 -31.14 10.69
N LYS A 251 68.11 -31.12 11.96
CA LYS A 251 67.26 -30.86 13.13
C LYS A 251 66.54 -29.52 13.02
N SER A 252 67.30 -28.44 12.73
CA SER A 252 66.75 -27.10 12.49
C SER A 252 65.75 -27.10 11.32
N ASN A 253 66.08 -27.74 10.21
CA ASN A 253 65.20 -27.84 9.04
C ASN A 253 63.90 -28.61 9.34
N VAL A 254 63.98 -29.78 9.98
CA VAL A 254 62.81 -30.60 10.34
C VAL A 254 61.92 -29.87 11.36
N TYR A 255 62.50 -29.27 12.40
CA TYR A 255 61.74 -28.50 13.38
C TYR A 255 61.12 -27.24 12.75
N GLY A 256 61.82 -26.55 11.86
CA GLY A 256 61.30 -25.41 11.09
C GLY A 256 60.10 -25.80 10.21
N ILE A 257 60.15 -26.96 9.56
CA ILE A 257 59.06 -27.46 8.71
C ILE A 257 57.86 -27.92 9.55
N ILE A 258 58.06 -28.65 10.66
CA ILE A 258 56.96 -29.01 11.58
C ILE A 258 56.31 -27.74 12.13
N GLY A 259 57.10 -26.78 12.64
CA GLY A 259 56.59 -25.52 13.17
C GLY A 259 55.82 -24.70 12.13
N THR A 260 56.29 -24.67 10.88
CA THR A 260 55.58 -24.02 9.76
C THR A 260 54.25 -24.71 9.46
N LYS A 261 54.21 -26.05 9.41
CA LYS A 261 52.96 -26.79 9.15
C LYS A 261 51.97 -26.69 10.31
N ILE A 262 52.44 -26.60 11.57
CA ILE A 262 51.59 -26.30 12.73
C ILE A 262 51.01 -24.88 12.62
N LYS A 263 51.85 -23.87 12.32
CA LYS A 263 51.37 -22.49 12.09
C LYS A 263 50.29 -22.44 11.00
N ASN A 264 50.49 -23.13 9.89
CA ASN A 264 49.47 -23.20 8.84
C ASN A 264 48.11 -23.77 9.32
N VAL A 265 48.10 -24.70 10.30
CA VAL A 265 46.86 -25.20 10.92
C VAL A 265 46.19 -24.12 11.78
N GLU A 266 46.97 -23.22 12.40
CA GLU A 266 46.44 -22.06 13.10
C GLU A 266 45.89 -21.01 12.14
N ASP A 267 46.56 -20.76 11.02
CA ASP A 267 46.11 -19.82 9.98
C ASP A 267 44.83 -20.34 9.31
N ASP A 268 44.74 -21.65 9.01
CA ASP A 268 43.51 -22.35 8.61
C ASP A 268 42.38 -22.14 9.64
N PHE A 269 42.66 -22.42 10.91
CA PHE A 269 41.65 -22.31 11.98
C PHE A 269 41.21 -20.87 12.22
N THR A 270 42.12 -19.90 12.15
CA THR A 270 41.81 -18.46 12.26
C THR A 270 40.91 -18.00 11.10
N SER A 271 41.17 -18.50 9.89
CA SER A 271 40.32 -18.27 8.72
C SER A 271 38.91 -18.89 8.89
N PHE A 272 38.83 -20.06 9.52
CA PHE A 272 37.57 -20.71 9.88
C PHE A 272 36.82 -19.97 11.01
N GLU A 273 37.49 -19.55 12.09
CA GLU A 273 36.91 -18.71 13.16
C GLU A 273 36.36 -17.40 12.59
N LYS A 274 37.08 -16.75 11.67
CA LYS A 274 36.58 -15.58 10.93
C LYS A 274 35.32 -15.90 10.13
N THR A 275 35.32 -16.99 9.37
CA THR A 275 34.16 -17.43 8.57
C THR A 275 32.94 -17.70 9.46
N ILE A 276 33.14 -18.31 10.63
CA ILE A 276 32.11 -18.53 11.64
C ILE A 276 31.65 -17.21 12.27
N GLY A 277 32.54 -16.25 12.50
CA GLY A 277 32.20 -14.89 12.94
C GLY A 277 31.32 -14.13 11.93
N GLU A 278 31.63 -14.24 10.63
CA GLU A 278 30.80 -13.66 9.57
C GLU A 278 29.41 -14.32 9.50
N LEU A 279 29.32 -15.64 9.68
CA LEU A 279 28.05 -16.36 9.77
C LEU A 279 27.25 -15.99 11.04
N LYS A 280 27.94 -15.82 12.18
CA LYS A 280 27.35 -15.35 13.44
C LYS A 280 26.71 -13.97 13.28
N VAL A 281 27.45 -13.00 12.75
CA VAL A 281 26.94 -11.63 12.52
C VAL A 281 25.77 -11.63 11.53
N LYS A 282 25.81 -12.45 10.47
CA LYS A 282 24.67 -12.64 9.56
C LYS A 282 23.45 -13.24 10.27
N TYR A 283 23.64 -14.23 11.15
CA TYR A 283 22.57 -14.85 11.93
C TYR A 283 21.96 -13.87 12.93
N GLU A 284 22.78 -13.18 13.73
CA GLU A 284 22.32 -12.25 14.77
C GLU A 284 21.56 -11.07 14.14
N LYS A 285 21.99 -10.56 12.97
CA LYS A 285 21.26 -9.56 12.15
C LYS A 285 19.95 -10.07 11.52
N MET A 286 19.76 -11.39 11.42
CA MET A 286 18.47 -11.97 11.01
C MET A 286 17.57 -12.23 12.22
N SER A 287 18.11 -12.77 13.32
CA SER A 287 17.42 -13.02 14.60
C SER A 287 16.77 -11.76 15.14
N SER A 288 17.52 -10.65 15.18
CA SER A 288 17.06 -9.38 15.73
C SER A 288 15.81 -8.81 15.04
N LYS A 289 15.55 -9.16 13.77
CA LYS A 289 14.31 -8.76 13.07
C LYS A 289 13.06 -9.48 13.58
N PHE A 290 13.19 -10.73 14.02
CA PHE A 290 12.08 -11.47 14.64
C PHE A 290 11.85 -10.96 16.07
N GLU A 291 12.93 -10.70 16.82
CA GLU A 291 12.89 -10.09 18.15
C GLU A 291 12.25 -8.69 18.13
N GLU A 292 12.53 -7.87 17.10
CA GLU A 292 11.89 -6.57 16.88
C GLU A 292 10.38 -6.71 16.65
N ILE A 293 9.94 -7.69 15.84
CA ILE A 293 8.52 -7.96 15.58
C ILE A 293 7.78 -8.39 16.85
N ILE A 294 8.41 -9.22 17.70
CA ILE A 294 7.86 -9.52 19.03
C ILE A 294 7.71 -8.22 19.83
N LYS A 295 8.82 -7.50 20.05
CA LYS A 295 8.89 -6.37 21.00
C LYS A 295 7.99 -5.19 20.62
N ASN A 296 7.97 -4.81 19.35
CA ASN A 296 7.36 -3.55 18.91
C ASN A 296 5.90 -3.73 18.46
N THR A 297 5.46 -4.96 18.21
CA THR A 297 4.24 -5.19 17.41
C THR A 297 3.37 -6.37 17.81
N TYR A 298 3.89 -7.42 18.45
CA TYR A 298 3.10 -8.60 18.82
C TYR A 298 2.16 -8.31 20.00
N LYS A 299 0.85 -8.31 19.73
CA LYS A 299 -0.16 -8.38 20.79
C LYS A 299 -0.46 -9.82 21.15
N GLU A 300 0.03 -10.28 22.30
CA GLU A 300 -0.11 -11.66 22.78
C GLU A 300 -1.53 -12.25 22.72
N LYS A 301 -2.56 -11.43 23.01
CA LYS A 301 -3.98 -11.84 22.95
C LYS A 301 -4.59 -11.88 21.55
N GLU A 302 -4.07 -11.10 20.59
CA GLU A 302 -4.61 -11.05 19.21
C GLU A 302 -3.72 -11.81 18.21
N LYS A 303 -2.46 -12.12 18.56
CA LYS A 303 -1.43 -12.72 17.70
C LYS A 303 -1.21 -11.98 16.38
N GLU A 304 -1.42 -10.66 16.43
CA GLU A 304 -1.32 -9.73 15.31
C GLU A 304 -0.11 -8.80 15.48
N THR A 305 0.48 -8.39 14.36
CA THR A 305 1.54 -7.38 14.24
C THR A 305 1.01 -6.15 13.52
N ARG A 306 1.15 -4.97 14.13
CA ARG A 306 0.74 -3.69 13.55
C ARG A 306 1.74 -3.22 12.49
N ILE A 307 1.36 -3.30 11.22
CA ILE A 307 2.15 -2.78 10.09
C ILE A 307 2.04 -1.24 10.01
N GLY A 308 0.90 -0.66 10.38
CA GLY A 308 0.72 0.79 10.25
C GLY A 308 -0.56 1.37 10.85
N ASN A 309 -0.82 2.63 10.51
CA ASN A 309 -1.96 3.40 10.99
C ASN A 309 -2.33 4.48 9.97
N ILE A 310 -3.51 4.38 9.37
CA ILE A 310 -4.04 5.38 8.42
C ILE A 310 -4.91 6.36 9.23
N ALA A 311 -4.53 7.63 9.28
CA ALA A 311 -5.33 8.70 9.89
C ALA A 311 -6.32 9.28 8.88
N PHE A 312 -7.51 9.69 9.32
CA PHE A 312 -8.56 10.23 8.45
C PHE A 312 -8.78 11.72 8.64
N GLU A 313 -8.69 12.45 7.53
CA GLU A 313 -9.19 13.82 7.42
C GLU A 313 -10.56 13.84 6.72
N LYS A 314 -11.41 14.80 7.08
CA LYS A 314 -12.69 15.02 6.42
C LYS A 314 -12.44 15.74 5.09
N GLY A 315 -13.01 15.25 3.98
CA GLY A 315 -12.80 15.83 2.64
C GLY A 315 -11.60 15.26 1.88
N LYS A 316 -10.91 14.27 2.44
CA LYS A 316 -9.79 13.55 1.81
C LYS A 316 -10.12 12.08 1.59
N VAL A 317 -9.51 11.48 0.58
CA VAL A 317 -9.33 10.03 0.47
C VAL A 317 -7.87 9.72 0.76
N ASN A 318 -7.62 8.78 1.66
CA ASN A 318 -6.28 8.23 1.86
C ASN A 318 -6.06 7.10 0.87
N GLU A 319 -5.22 7.33 -0.12
CA GLU A 319 -4.69 6.28 -0.98
C GLU A 319 -3.47 5.67 -0.29
N THR A 320 -3.63 4.47 0.26
CA THR A 320 -2.54 3.70 0.87
C THR A 320 -2.09 2.61 -0.09
N THR A 321 -0.87 2.74 -0.59
CA THR A 321 -0.26 1.71 -1.41
C THR A 321 0.48 0.72 -0.52
N VAL A 322 0.00 -0.52 -0.50
CA VAL A 322 0.63 -1.66 0.19
C VAL A 322 1.54 -2.36 -0.81
N TYR A 323 2.85 -2.24 -0.59
CA TYR A 323 3.85 -3.01 -1.31
C TYR A 323 4.21 -4.27 -0.52
N ILE A 324 4.25 -5.42 -1.19
CA ILE A 324 4.93 -6.62 -0.67
C ILE A 324 6.13 -6.90 -1.58
N THR A 325 7.33 -6.78 -1.02
CA THR A 325 8.53 -7.38 -1.60
C THR A 325 8.64 -8.82 -1.11
N TYR A 326 8.73 -9.74 -2.06
CA TYR A 326 9.03 -11.16 -1.87
C TYR A 326 10.53 -11.36 -2.03
N TYR A 327 11.13 -12.15 -1.15
CA TYR A 327 12.52 -12.54 -1.21
C TYR A 327 12.66 -14.04 -1.43
N ASP A 328 13.72 -14.46 -2.12
CA ASP A 328 14.27 -15.82 -2.01
C ASP A 328 15.57 -15.77 -1.18
N PHE A 329 15.77 -16.77 -0.32
CA PHE A 329 17.02 -16.91 0.45
C PHE A 329 18.06 -17.70 -0.35
N ASP A 330 19.14 -17.01 -0.73
CA ASP A 330 20.28 -17.63 -1.40
C ASP A 330 21.10 -18.43 -0.37
N THR A 331 20.93 -19.75 -0.41
CA THR A 331 21.59 -20.70 0.49
C THR A 331 23.11 -20.77 0.30
N LYS A 332 23.67 -20.25 -0.81
CA LYS A 332 25.13 -20.17 -1.02
C LYS A 332 25.71 -18.90 -0.41
N THR A 333 25.12 -17.73 -0.68
CA THR A 333 25.66 -16.44 -0.20
C THR A 333 25.19 -16.04 1.21
N LYS A 334 24.15 -16.71 1.73
CA LYS A 334 23.40 -16.36 2.94
C LYS A 334 22.81 -14.93 2.87
N SER A 335 22.28 -14.58 1.70
CA SER A 335 21.65 -13.28 1.44
C SER A 335 20.19 -13.44 1.04
N LEU A 336 19.41 -12.37 1.20
CA LEU A 336 18.05 -12.26 0.67
C LEU A 336 18.13 -11.55 -0.68
N LYS A 337 17.53 -12.14 -1.72
CA LYS A 337 17.41 -11.55 -3.05
C LYS A 337 15.95 -11.21 -3.31
N GLU A 338 15.68 -9.97 -3.71
CA GLU A 338 14.34 -9.55 -4.11
C GLU A 338 13.93 -10.31 -5.37
N LYS A 339 12.80 -11.02 -5.28
CA LYS A 339 12.26 -11.94 -6.28
C LYS A 339 11.14 -11.28 -7.09
N GLU A 340 10.22 -10.65 -6.38
CA GLU A 340 9.04 -9.99 -6.92
C GLU A 340 8.62 -8.86 -5.98
N LYS A 341 8.04 -7.78 -6.52
CA LYS A 341 7.37 -6.75 -5.73
C LYS A 341 5.94 -6.57 -6.21
N LYS A 342 4.96 -6.99 -5.40
CA LYS A 342 3.52 -6.78 -5.67
C LYS A 342 3.06 -5.46 -5.07
N GLN A 343 2.10 -4.83 -5.73
CA GLN A 343 1.50 -3.56 -5.33
C GLN A 343 -0.02 -3.72 -5.24
N TYR A 344 -0.60 -3.24 -4.15
CA TYR A 344 -2.04 -3.16 -3.92
C TYR A 344 -2.39 -1.75 -3.45
N VAL A 345 -3.47 -1.18 -3.96
CA VAL A 345 -3.91 0.17 -3.60
C VAL A 345 -5.18 0.07 -2.76
N ILE A 346 -5.21 0.73 -1.60
CA ILE A 346 -6.37 0.78 -0.72
C ILE A 346 -6.80 2.23 -0.58
N GLN A 347 -7.94 2.58 -1.18
CA GLN A 347 -8.53 3.90 -1.13
C GLN A 347 -9.55 3.96 0.01
N LEU A 348 -9.16 4.67 1.08
CA LEU A 348 -9.88 4.75 2.34
C LEU A 348 -10.44 6.16 2.56
N ARG A 349 -11.77 6.28 2.47
CA ARG A 349 -12.51 7.52 2.74
C ARG A 349 -13.18 7.47 4.11
N LYS A 350 -13.42 8.63 4.73
CA LYS A 350 -14.22 8.71 5.96
C LYS A 350 -15.67 8.28 5.66
N TYR A 351 -16.24 7.35 6.45
CA TYR A 351 -17.66 6.99 6.34
C TYR A 351 -18.54 8.21 6.61
N LYS A 352 -19.55 8.44 5.76
CA LYS A 352 -20.56 9.49 5.92
C LYS A 352 -21.95 8.87 5.76
N LYS A 353 -22.89 9.30 6.60
CA LYS A 353 -24.32 8.95 6.48
C LYS A 353 -24.95 9.59 5.25
N PHE A 354 -24.49 10.78 4.86
CA PHE A 354 -24.90 11.47 3.65
C PHE A 354 -23.68 11.66 2.74
N ILE A 355 -23.81 11.28 1.48
CA ILE A 355 -22.77 11.40 0.45
C ILE A 355 -23.26 12.44 -0.56
N PRO A 356 -22.62 13.62 -0.67
CA PRO A 356 -22.99 14.61 -1.66
C PRO A 356 -22.53 14.16 -3.05
N VAL A 357 -23.36 14.41 -4.07
CA VAL A 357 -23.10 14.07 -5.47
C VAL A 357 -23.65 15.17 -6.35
N VAL A 358 -22.84 15.66 -7.28
CA VAL A 358 -23.30 16.61 -8.30
C VAL A 358 -23.97 15.85 -9.44
N SER A 359 -25.10 16.36 -9.91
CA SER A 359 -25.84 15.83 -11.06
C SER A 359 -26.39 16.95 -11.93
N SER A 360 -26.77 16.63 -13.17
CA SER A 360 -27.63 17.47 -13.99
C SER A 360 -28.80 16.65 -14.53
N GLY A 361 -29.80 17.27 -15.15
CA GLY A 361 -31.03 16.57 -15.46
C GLY A 361 -32.18 17.47 -15.87
N ILE A 362 -33.26 16.84 -16.31
CA ILE A 362 -34.42 17.48 -16.90
C ILE A 362 -35.61 17.35 -15.93
N LEU A 363 -36.30 18.47 -15.70
CA LEU A 363 -37.47 18.58 -14.87
C LEU A 363 -38.71 18.81 -15.74
N TYR A 364 -39.79 18.09 -15.44
CA TYR A 364 -41.14 18.57 -15.74
C TYR A 364 -41.61 19.48 -14.60
N THR A 365 -42.16 20.66 -14.93
CA THR A 365 -42.56 21.67 -13.93
C THR A 365 -43.89 22.34 -14.30
N ASP A 366 -44.64 22.78 -13.28
CA ASP A 366 -45.83 23.64 -13.41
C ASP A 366 -45.49 25.14 -13.23
N VAL A 367 -44.22 25.52 -13.39
CA VAL A 367 -43.76 26.90 -13.27
C VAL A 367 -44.22 27.71 -14.49
N SER A 368 -45.13 28.67 -14.26
CA SER A 368 -45.38 29.78 -15.18
C SER A 368 -44.53 31.00 -14.83
N PHE A 369 -44.12 31.76 -15.85
CA PHE A 369 -43.52 33.08 -15.68
C PHE A 369 -44.45 34.16 -16.24
N LYS A 370 -44.72 35.21 -15.45
CA LYS A 370 -45.31 36.45 -15.97
C LYS A 370 -44.41 37.02 -17.06
N THR A 371 -45.00 37.68 -18.06
CA THR A 371 -44.28 38.53 -19.00
C THR A 371 -44.93 39.90 -19.05
N PHE A 372 -44.15 40.93 -19.33
CA PHE A 372 -44.64 42.29 -19.56
C PHE A 372 -44.25 42.70 -20.97
N GLY A 373 -45.16 43.35 -21.67
CA GLY A 373 -44.98 43.79 -23.05
C GLY A 373 -45.72 45.10 -23.30
N THR A 374 -45.81 45.48 -24.57
CA THR A 374 -46.44 46.72 -25.01
C THR A 374 -47.64 46.44 -25.92
N ALA A 375 -48.80 46.96 -25.56
CA ALA A 375 -49.99 47.03 -26.42
C ALA A 375 -50.27 48.48 -26.83
N THR A 376 -51.22 48.70 -27.73
CA THR A 376 -51.70 50.04 -28.11
C THR A 376 -53.10 50.25 -27.56
N ASN A 377 -53.33 51.34 -26.82
CA ASN A 377 -54.64 51.67 -26.25
C ASN A 377 -55.57 52.28 -27.32
N ALA A 378 -56.83 52.53 -26.95
CA ALA A 378 -57.84 53.12 -27.85
C ALA A 378 -57.54 54.57 -28.29
N MET A 379 -56.54 55.23 -27.69
CA MET A 379 -56.07 56.57 -28.04
C MET A 379 -54.81 56.54 -28.95
N GLY A 380 -54.31 55.35 -29.29
CA GLY A 380 -53.09 55.18 -30.10
C GLY A 380 -51.78 55.23 -29.30
N GLU A 381 -51.85 55.26 -27.97
CA GLU A 381 -50.69 55.32 -27.08
C GLU A 381 -50.19 53.91 -26.74
N THR A 382 -48.87 53.76 -26.60
CA THR A 382 -48.25 52.51 -26.16
C THR A 382 -48.42 52.34 -24.67
N ILE A 383 -49.12 51.29 -24.24
CA ILE A 383 -49.35 50.95 -22.83
C ILE A 383 -48.69 49.62 -22.46
N ILE A 384 -48.43 49.42 -21.16
CA ILE A 384 -47.94 48.14 -20.64
C ILE A 384 -49.08 47.12 -20.62
N GLU A 385 -48.84 45.93 -21.18
CA GLU A 385 -49.71 44.75 -21.09
C GLU A 385 -49.01 43.64 -20.28
N GLU A 386 -49.75 42.91 -19.44
CA GLU A 386 -49.27 41.63 -18.91
C GLU A 386 -49.44 40.57 -20.01
N GLY A 387 -48.33 40.18 -20.63
CA GLY A 387 -48.31 39.18 -21.69
C GLY A 387 -48.61 37.78 -21.16
N ASN A 388 -48.99 36.89 -22.07
CA ASN A 388 -49.30 35.50 -21.76
C ASN A 388 -48.22 34.87 -20.87
N SER A 389 -48.66 34.22 -19.79
CA SER A 389 -47.76 33.51 -18.88
C SER A 389 -47.04 32.38 -19.62
N VAL A 390 -45.70 32.43 -19.65
CA VAL A 390 -44.90 31.41 -20.33
C VAL A 390 -44.70 30.23 -19.41
N GLU A 391 -45.45 29.15 -19.66
CA GLU A 391 -45.27 27.85 -19.00
C GLU A 391 -43.89 27.27 -19.33
N ASN A 392 -43.13 26.95 -18.28
CA ASN A 392 -41.82 26.31 -18.39
C ASN A 392 -41.95 24.79 -18.17
N GLU A 393 -42.76 24.12 -19.03
CA GLU A 393 -43.05 22.67 -18.93
C GLU A 393 -41.79 21.84 -18.70
N ILE A 394 -40.66 22.21 -19.34
CA ILE A 394 -39.41 21.46 -19.31
C ILE A 394 -38.24 22.39 -18.96
N ALA A 395 -37.66 22.20 -17.77
CA ALA A 395 -36.46 22.90 -17.32
C ALA A 395 -35.25 21.97 -17.30
N ILE A 396 -34.05 22.52 -17.49
CA ILE A 396 -32.78 21.85 -17.17
C ILE A 396 -32.31 22.35 -15.81
N GLY A 397 -31.75 21.47 -15.00
CA GLY A 397 -31.21 21.77 -13.68
C GLY A 397 -29.85 21.15 -13.42
N ALA A 398 -29.11 21.75 -12.48
CA ALA A 398 -27.92 21.17 -11.86
C ALA A 398 -28.15 21.06 -10.34
N TYR A 399 -27.84 19.90 -9.76
CA TYR A 399 -28.29 19.51 -8.41
C TYR A 399 -27.14 18.96 -7.56
N LEU A 400 -27.24 19.19 -6.25
CA LEU A 400 -26.49 18.52 -5.21
C LEU A 400 -27.40 17.50 -4.51
N ASN A 401 -27.15 16.23 -4.77
CA ASN A 401 -27.89 15.09 -4.23
C ASN A 401 -27.16 14.54 -3.00
N PHE A 402 -27.81 14.53 -1.84
CA PHE A 402 -27.30 13.98 -0.58
C PHE A 402 -27.83 12.56 -0.39
N TYR A 403 -27.11 11.58 -0.92
CA TYR A 403 -27.51 10.16 -0.84
C TYR A 403 -27.31 9.59 0.56
N LEU A 404 -28.32 8.88 1.06
CA LEU A 404 -28.32 8.21 2.35
C LEU A 404 -27.56 6.88 2.26
N ASN A 405 -26.42 6.79 2.94
CA ASN A 405 -25.61 5.57 3.03
C ASN A 405 -26.18 4.61 4.10
N ASN A 406 -27.24 3.91 3.72
CA ASN A 406 -27.98 2.91 4.52
C ASN A 406 -27.76 1.46 4.06
N GLY A 407 -26.93 1.22 3.03
CA GLY A 407 -26.67 -0.11 2.48
C GLY A 407 -27.81 -0.71 1.64
N TRP A 408 -28.80 0.09 1.22
CA TRP A 408 -29.87 -0.39 0.33
C TRP A 408 -29.42 -0.39 -1.13
N ASN A 409 -29.84 -1.41 -1.89
CA ASN A 409 -29.58 -1.52 -3.34
C ASN A 409 -30.11 -0.33 -4.16
N THR A 410 -31.18 0.32 -3.65
CA THR A 410 -31.79 1.54 -4.20
C THR A 410 -31.62 2.66 -3.17
N PRO A 411 -30.52 3.44 -3.23
CA PRO A 411 -30.27 4.49 -2.26
C PRO A 411 -31.22 5.67 -2.47
N LEU A 412 -31.75 6.19 -1.36
CA LEU A 412 -32.53 7.43 -1.31
C LEU A 412 -31.61 8.64 -1.26
N PHE A 413 -32.06 9.79 -1.76
CA PHE A 413 -31.37 11.07 -1.58
C PHE A 413 -32.32 12.22 -1.29
N PHE A 414 -31.79 13.23 -0.59
CA PHE A 414 -32.33 14.58 -0.57
C PHE A 414 -31.67 15.39 -1.69
N GLN A 415 -32.41 16.29 -2.33
CA GLN A 415 -31.96 17.07 -3.48
C GLN A 415 -32.08 18.55 -3.18
N LEU A 416 -31.03 19.32 -3.50
CA LEU A 416 -31.07 20.77 -3.69
C LEU A 416 -30.54 21.08 -5.08
N GLY A 417 -30.98 22.17 -5.72
CA GLY A 417 -30.32 22.62 -6.94
C GLY A 417 -30.86 23.88 -7.57
N ILE A 418 -30.25 24.27 -8.69
CA ILE A 418 -30.54 25.51 -9.41
C ILE A 418 -30.75 25.31 -10.91
N GLY A 419 -31.67 26.10 -11.47
CA GLY A 419 -31.82 26.27 -12.92
C GLY A 419 -30.73 27.21 -13.46
N PRO A 420 -30.08 26.91 -14.61
CA PRO A 420 -28.95 27.68 -15.12
C PRO A 420 -29.35 28.96 -15.88
N SER A 421 -30.64 29.28 -15.98
CA SER A 421 -31.10 30.49 -16.67
C SER A 421 -30.95 31.73 -15.77
N LYS A 422 -30.25 32.75 -16.28
CA LYS A 422 -30.12 34.07 -15.62
C LYS A 422 -31.44 34.85 -15.61
N GLU A 423 -32.24 34.70 -16.65
CA GLU A 423 -33.57 35.34 -16.81
C GLU A 423 -34.66 34.64 -16.02
N ARG A 424 -34.47 33.35 -15.70
CA ARG A 424 -35.47 32.50 -15.06
C ARG A 424 -34.82 31.64 -13.96
N PRO A 425 -34.31 32.26 -12.89
CA PRO A 425 -33.68 31.52 -11.80
C PRO A 425 -34.69 30.60 -11.12
N LEU A 426 -34.35 29.31 -11.08
CA LEU A 426 -35.10 28.28 -10.36
C LEU A 426 -34.25 27.81 -9.18
N LEU A 427 -34.88 27.61 -8.02
CA LEU A 427 -34.29 26.96 -6.86
C LEU A 427 -35.18 25.78 -6.47
N PHE A 428 -34.68 24.55 -6.58
CA PHE A 428 -35.45 23.34 -6.25
C PHE A 428 -34.93 22.63 -5.00
N GLY A 429 -35.86 22.07 -4.24
CA GLY A 429 -35.60 21.18 -3.12
C GLY A 429 -36.55 19.97 -3.14
N GLY A 430 -36.02 18.77 -2.94
CA GLY A 430 -36.81 17.55 -3.11
C GLY A 430 -36.16 16.28 -2.57
N ILE A 431 -36.71 15.14 -2.98
CA ILE A 431 -36.24 13.79 -2.65
C ILE A 431 -36.17 12.92 -3.91
N GLY A 432 -35.41 11.82 -3.86
CA GLY A 432 -35.32 10.91 -5.00
C GLY A 432 -34.74 9.52 -4.70
N VAL A 433 -34.71 8.71 -5.76
CA VAL A 433 -34.28 7.30 -5.80
C VAL A 433 -33.33 7.06 -6.97
N ASN A 434 -32.24 6.30 -6.76
CA ASN A 434 -31.34 5.92 -7.86
C ASN A 434 -31.87 4.70 -8.62
N LEU A 435 -32.32 4.89 -9.86
CA LEU A 435 -32.88 3.82 -10.70
C LEU A 435 -31.77 2.93 -11.28
N ALA A 436 -30.66 3.54 -11.71
CA ALA A 436 -29.51 2.86 -12.29
C ALA A 436 -28.23 3.13 -11.48
N SER A 437 -27.05 3.02 -12.11
CA SER A 437 -25.79 3.53 -11.56
C SER A 437 -25.81 5.06 -11.46
N LYS A 438 -26.09 5.71 -12.60
CA LYS A 438 -26.08 7.17 -12.77
C LYS A 438 -27.46 7.83 -12.92
N LEU A 439 -28.48 7.10 -13.37
CA LEU A 439 -29.83 7.65 -13.60
C LEU A 439 -30.68 7.58 -12.32
N SER A 440 -31.16 8.73 -11.87
CA SER A 440 -32.02 8.90 -10.70
C SER A 440 -33.34 9.59 -11.05
N PHE A 441 -34.41 9.22 -10.32
CA PHE A 441 -35.70 9.91 -10.34
C PHE A 441 -35.83 10.79 -9.09
N SER A 442 -36.37 11.98 -9.24
CA SER A 442 -36.59 12.93 -8.15
C SER A 442 -37.91 13.67 -8.26
N THR A 443 -38.39 14.21 -7.14
CA THR A 443 -39.58 15.05 -7.07
C THR A 443 -39.52 15.97 -5.85
N GLY A 444 -40.17 17.13 -5.93
CA GLY A 444 -40.13 18.12 -4.86
C GLY A 444 -40.77 19.45 -5.27
N LEU A 445 -40.27 20.53 -4.66
CA LEU A 445 -40.76 21.89 -4.84
C LEU A 445 -39.75 22.75 -5.60
N ILE A 446 -40.25 23.64 -6.44
CA ILE A 446 -39.50 24.74 -7.06
C ILE A 446 -39.95 26.07 -6.47
N TYR A 447 -39.00 26.89 -6.07
CA TYR A 447 -39.16 28.33 -5.87
C TYR A 447 -38.53 29.07 -7.04
N THR A 448 -39.10 30.21 -7.42
CA THR A 448 -38.59 31.06 -8.50
C THR A 448 -38.57 32.51 -8.09
N TRP A 449 -37.91 33.34 -8.89
CA TRP A 449 -38.11 34.78 -8.86
C TRP A 449 -38.95 35.15 -10.06
N GLN A 450 -40.07 35.82 -9.83
CA GLN A 450 -40.96 36.32 -10.87
C GLN A 450 -40.56 37.75 -11.24
N PRO A 451 -40.55 38.12 -12.53
CA PRO A 451 -40.46 39.53 -12.90
C PRO A 451 -41.69 40.25 -12.35
N ASN A 452 -41.47 41.40 -11.74
CA ASN A 452 -42.51 42.32 -11.29
C ASN A 452 -42.04 43.74 -11.62
N LEU A 453 -42.96 44.55 -12.15
CA LEU A 453 -42.80 46.00 -12.24
C LEU A 453 -42.74 46.60 -10.82
N THR A 454 -42.04 47.71 -10.64
CA THR A 454 -41.80 48.31 -9.32
C THR A 454 -42.25 49.76 -9.20
N GLU A 455 -42.11 50.54 -10.26
CA GLU A 455 -42.67 51.88 -10.40
C GLU A 455 -43.90 51.87 -11.33
N LEU A 456 -43.86 51.06 -12.40
CA LEU A 456 -44.87 51.00 -13.45
C LEU A 456 -45.97 49.95 -13.15
N LYS A 457 -47.10 50.05 -13.85
CA LYS A 457 -48.24 49.14 -13.76
C LYS A 457 -48.78 48.77 -15.14
N VAL A 458 -49.45 47.61 -15.20
CA VAL A 458 -50.21 47.19 -16.38
C VAL A 458 -51.30 48.24 -16.67
N GLY A 459 -51.31 48.77 -17.89
CA GLY A 459 -52.16 49.89 -18.31
C GLY A 459 -51.48 51.26 -18.35
N ASP A 460 -50.30 51.44 -17.73
CA ASP A 460 -49.58 52.72 -17.78
C ASP A 460 -48.99 52.97 -19.18
N VAL A 461 -48.96 54.24 -19.62
CA VAL A 461 -48.39 54.66 -20.91
C VAL A 461 -46.86 54.72 -20.82
N VAL A 462 -46.17 54.12 -21.79
CA VAL A 462 -44.70 54.02 -21.85
C VAL A 462 -44.15 54.37 -23.23
N THR A 463 -42.93 54.92 -23.27
CA THR A 463 -42.25 55.32 -24.51
C THR A 463 -41.62 54.16 -25.30
N GLY A 464 -41.56 52.95 -24.73
CA GLY A 464 -41.05 51.74 -25.37
C GLY A 464 -40.69 50.63 -24.37
N THR A 465 -40.34 49.44 -24.86
CA THR A 465 -40.04 48.27 -24.01
C THR A 465 -38.89 48.52 -23.04
N THR A 466 -37.90 49.35 -23.40
CA THR A 466 -36.75 49.66 -22.54
C THR A 466 -37.15 50.29 -21.19
N ALA A 467 -38.29 50.96 -21.10
CA ALA A 467 -38.83 51.43 -19.81
C ALA A 467 -39.30 50.26 -18.93
N ILE A 468 -39.94 49.25 -19.54
CA ILE A 468 -40.39 48.02 -18.90
C ILE A 468 -39.18 47.17 -18.48
N ASP A 469 -38.22 46.97 -19.40
CA ASP A 469 -37.00 46.17 -19.18
C ASP A 469 -36.17 46.69 -17.99
N ASN A 470 -36.16 48.02 -17.77
CA ASN A 470 -35.46 48.67 -16.66
C ASN A 470 -36.23 48.64 -15.32
N ASP A 471 -37.57 48.56 -15.34
CA ASP A 471 -38.40 48.48 -14.12
C ASP A 471 -38.68 47.04 -13.65
N ILE A 472 -38.43 46.03 -14.50
CA ILE A 472 -38.55 44.62 -14.11
C ILE A 472 -37.53 44.29 -13.00
N GLN A 473 -38.04 44.06 -11.79
CA GLN A 473 -37.27 43.47 -10.70
C GLN A 473 -37.75 42.05 -10.38
N TYR A 474 -36.79 41.15 -10.22
CA TYR A 474 -37.02 39.74 -9.91
C TYR A 474 -37.31 39.54 -8.43
N ARG A 475 -38.59 39.37 -8.08
CA ARG A 475 -39.06 39.17 -6.70
C ARG A 475 -39.34 37.70 -6.42
N PHE A 476 -38.91 37.20 -5.27
CA PHE A 476 -39.07 35.79 -4.87
C PHE A 476 -40.55 35.39 -4.75
N ALA A 477 -40.93 34.28 -5.36
CA ALA A 477 -42.29 33.74 -5.32
C ALA A 477 -42.50 32.90 -4.05
N ASN A 478 -43.25 33.44 -3.08
CA ASN A 478 -43.55 32.78 -1.81
C ASN A 478 -44.37 31.48 -1.95
N LYS A 479 -45.08 31.30 -3.06
CA LYS A 479 -45.80 30.05 -3.36
C LYS A 479 -44.86 29.09 -4.10
N PRO A 480 -44.54 27.91 -3.56
CA PRO A 480 -43.80 26.90 -4.30
C PRO A 480 -44.65 26.29 -5.43
N ASN A 481 -43.96 25.96 -6.51
CA ASN A 481 -44.42 25.12 -7.61
C ASN A 481 -43.88 23.69 -7.42
N PHE A 482 -44.30 22.72 -8.23
CA PHE A 482 -43.96 21.30 -8.11
C PHE A 482 -43.04 20.83 -9.25
N TYR A 483 -42.30 19.74 -9.02
CA TYR A 483 -41.51 19.11 -10.09
C TYR A 483 -41.43 17.58 -10.03
N ILE A 484 -41.21 17.00 -11.21
CA ILE A 484 -40.76 15.62 -11.40
C ILE A 484 -39.51 15.65 -12.27
N GLY A 485 -38.40 15.10 -11.79
CA GLY A 485 -37.09 15.19 -12.41
C GLY A 485 -36.46 13.84 -12.73
N LEU A 486 -35.79 13.76 -13.89
CA LEU A 486 -34.81 12.71 -14.18
C LEU A 486 -33.41 13.31 -14.20
N THR A 487 -32.53 12.76 -13.38
CA THR A 487 -31.18 13.29 -13.12
C THR A 487 -30.11 12.24 -13.39
N TYR A 488 -28.94 12.74 -13.82
CA TYR A 488 -27.75 11.96 -14.19
C TYR A 488 -26.59 12.44 -13.32
N ASN A 489 -26.04 11.54 -12.50
CA ASN A 489 -24.88 11.84 -11.65
C ASN A 489 -23.64 12.15 -12.51
N LEU A 490 -23.00 13.29 -12.27
CA LEU A 490 -21.91 13.84 -13.10
C LEU A 490 -20.49 13.58 -12.56
N THR A 491 -20.36 13.23 -11.27
CA THR A 491 -19.08 12.81 -10.67
C THR A 491 -18.57 11.54 -11.36
N LYS A 492 -17.25 11.49 -11.60
CA LYS A 492 -16.60 10.50 -12.48
C LYS A 492 -16.36 9.13 -11.84
#